data_AF-A0A939GD38-F1
#
_entry.id   AF-A0A939GD38-F1
#
_cell.length_a   1.000
_cell.length_b   1.000
_cell.length_c   1.000
_cell.angle_alpha   90.00
_cell.angle_beta   90.00
_cell.angle_gamma   90.00
#
_symmetry.space_group_name_H-M   'P 1'
#
loop_
_entity.id
_entity.type
_entity.pdbx_description
1 polymer ?
#
loop_
_entity_poly.entity_id
_entity_poly.type
_entity_poly.pdbx_seq_one_letter_code
_entity_poly.pdbx_strand_id
1 'polypeptide(L)'
;MRIFLLLFAVLISACSAKYQPLRVQPNRLLTSSAALNDPATAPDTTIKRIRAAGWLSRKIVIKKQDGSVVRIPKNTVWGYSDKNGKVWRRYRATFYQVIRIADVVEYQDVVAQTYAVNGQPYTVQQTVTRYSRTLDSPIYGTKRRALRDESK
;
A
#
# COMPACT_ATOMS: atom_id res chain seq x y z
N MET A 1 -7.38 57.50 17.71
CA MET A 1 -6.43 56.42 18.07
C MET A 1 -7.16 55.35 18.85
N ARG A 2 -7.43 54.19 18.23
CA ARG A 2 -7.66 52.87 18.85
C ARG A 2 -8.49 51.99 17.92
N ILE A 3 -8.07 50.72 17.84
CA ILE A 3 -8.87 49.56 17.44
C ILE A 3 -9.23 49.50 15.96
N PHE A 4 -8.27 49.22 15.07
CA PHE A 4 -8.60 48.66 13.74
C PHE A 4 -7.48 47.82 13.10
N LEU A 5 -6.51 47.34 13.89
CA LEU A 5 -5.31 46.66 13.37
C LEU A 5 -4.95 45.35 14.10
N LEU A 6 -5.94 44.63 14.62
CA LEU A 6 -5.72 43.34 15.29
C LEU A 6 -6.76 42.26 14.95
N LEU A 7 -7.40 42.33 13.77
CA LEU A 7 -8.41 41.35 13.34
C LEU A 7 -8.13 40.71 11.97
N PHE A 8 -6.87 40.69 11.54
CA PHE A 8 -6.46 40.04 10.27
C PHE A 8 -5.39 38.95 10.45
N ALA A 9 -5.28 38.37 11.66
CA ALA A 9 -4.21 37.41 11.98
C ALA A 9 -4.69 36.02 12.43
N VAL A 10 -5.97 35.63 12.26
CA VAL A 10 -6.50 34.39 12.88
C VAL A 10 -7.25 33.43 11.93
N LEU A 11 -7.21 33.58 10.60
CA LEU A 11 -7.99 32.71 9.70
C LEU A 11 -7.23 32.02 8.56
N ILE A 12 -5.92 31.86 8.70
CA ILE A 12 -5.16 30.91 7.84
C ILE A 12 -4.46 29.85 8.71
N SER A 13 -5.20 29.25 9.65
CA SER A 13 -4.93 27.85 9.96
C SER A 13 -5.43 27.04 8.78
N ALA A 14 -4.65 27.05 7.70
CA ALA A 14 -4.75 26.05 6.66
C ALA A 14 -4.72 24.71 7.38
N CYS A 15 -5.85 24.00 7.36
CA CYS A 15 -5.95 22.61 7.76
C CYS A 15 -5.01 21.80 6.86
N SER A 16 -3.72 21.80 7.19
CA SER A 16 -2.76 20.87 6.64
C SER A 16 -3.16 19.54 7.25
N ALA A 17 -4.05 18.82 6.56
CA ALA A 17 -4.51 17.50 6.95
C ALA A 17 -3.26 16.64 7.14
N LYS A 18 -2.85 16.48 8.40
CA LYS A 18 -1.62 15.77 8.75
C LYS A 18 -1.77 14.36 8.21
N TYR A 19 -0.88 13.99 7.30
CA TYR A 19 -0.82 12.65 6.72
C TYR A 19 -0.71 11.62 7.85
N GLN A 20 -1.71 10.75 7.94
CA GLN A 20 -1.63 9.56 8.78
C GLN A 20 -1.34 8.37 7.86
N PRO A 21 -0.20 7.67 8.04
CA PRO A 21 0.06 6.45 7.30
C PRO A 21 -1.03 5.42 7.64
N LEU A 22 -1.57 4.73 6.62
CA LEU A 22 -2.53 3.66 6.82
C LEU A 22 -1.90 2.57 7.69
N ARG A 23 -2.33 2.47 8.95
CA ARG A 23 -1.89 1.44 9.90
C ARG A 23 -3.05 0.51 10.17
N VAL A 24 -2.89 -0.73 9.73
CA VAL A 24 -3.80 -1.83 10.03
C VAL A 24 -3.13 -2.74 11.04
N GLN A 25 -3.91 -3.53 11.78
CA GLN A 25 -3.38 -4.56 12.65
C GLN A 25 -2.38 -5.45 11.89
N PRO A 26 -1.21 -5.78 12.48
CA PRO A 26 -0.13 -6.48 11.79
C PRO A 26 -0.48 -7.94 11.51
N ASN A 27 0.27 -8.55 10.57
CA ASN A 27 0.23 -9.99 10.26
C ASN A 27 -1.14 -10.55 9.86
N ARG A 28 -1.97 -9.76 9.16
CA ARG A 28 -3.31 -10.20 8.72
C ARG A 28 -3.35 -10.52 7.24
N LEU A 29 -4.06 -11.58 6.89
CA LEU A 29 -4.52 -11.79 5.52
C LEU A 29 -5.79 -10.98 5.28
N LEU A 30 -5.89 -10.40 4.09
CA LEU A 30 -7.03 -9.58 3.68
C LEU A 30 -7.66 -10.24 2.47
N THR A 31 -8.90 -10.71 2.61
CA THR A 31 -9.68 -11.33 1.52
C THR A 31 -10.37 -10.30 0.63
N SER A 32 -10.62 -9.09 1.15
CA SER A 32 -11.19 -7.95 0.43
C SER A 32 -10.57 -6.63 0.92
N SER A 33 -10.78 -5.56 0.15
CA SER A 33 -10.42 -4.18 0.55
C SER A 33 -11.19 -3.73 1.80
N ALA A 34 -12.45 -4.13 1.95
CA ALA A 34 -13.30 -3.78 3.09
C ALA A 34 -12.73 -4.29 4.44
N ALA A 35 -11.99 -5.42 4.42
CA ALA A 35 -11.35 -5.98 5.61
C ALA A 35 -10.27 -5.08 6.23
N LEU A 36 -9.82 -4.02 5.54
CA LEU A 36 -8.87 -3.04 6.08
C LEU A 36 -9.44 -2.25 7.26
N ASN A 37 -10.74 -1.94 7.21
CA ASN A 37 -11.40 -1.07 8.18
C ASN A 37 -12.21 -1.87 9.21
N ASP A 38 -12.19 -3.19 9.15
CA ASP A 38 -12.96 -4.02 10.07
C ASP A 38 -12.22 -4.17 11.42
N PRO A 39 -12.73 -3.54 12.50
CA PRO A 39 -12.15 -3.66 13.83
C PRO A 39 -12.49 -5.00 14.49
N ALA A 40 -13.52 -5.72 14.02
CA ALA A 40 -13.97 -6.99 14.59
C ALA A 40 -13.06 -8.16 14.20
N THR A 41 -12.30 -8.02 13.12
CA THR A 41 -11.29 -9.00 12.77
C THR A 41 -10.06 -8.78 13.67
N ALA A 42 -9.96 -9.55 14.75
CA ALA A 42 -8.81 -9.55 15.65
C ALA A 42 -7.50 -9.91 14.91
N PRO A 43 -6.32 -9.49 15.43
CA PRO A 43 -5.05 -9.91 14.87
C PRO A 43 -4.96 -11.44 14.90
N ASP A 44 -4.57 -12.05 13.78
CA ASP A 44 -4.28 -13.48 13.79
C ASP A 44 -2.98 -13.72 14.54
N THR A 45 -3.09 -13.97 15.85
CA THR A 45 -1.96 -14.20 16.75
C THR A 45 -1.16 -15.44 16.36
N THR A 46 -1.71 -16.32 15.53
CA THR A 46 -1.00 -17.50 15.02
C THR A 46 0.00 -17.14 13.92
N ILE A 47 -0.14 -15.99 13.25
CA ILE A 47 0.72 -15.58 12.14
C ILE A 47 1.90 -14.74 12.65
N LYS A 48 3.11 -15.25 12.42
CA LYS A 48 4.36 -14.57 12.73
C LYS A 48 4.81 -13.63 11.62
N ARG A 49 4.64 -14.05 10.35
CA ARG A 49 5.07 -13.27 9.18
C ARG A 49 4.34 -13.72 7.92
N ILE A 50 3.90 -12.75 7.13
CA ILE A 50 3.41 -12.95 5.77
C ILE A 50 4.42 -12.38 4.79
N ARG A 51 4.74 -13.12 3.71
CA ARG A 51 5.54 -12.61 2.60
C ARG A 51 5.12 -13.24 1.28
N ALA A 52 5.22 -12.47 0.20
CA ALA A 52 5.20 -13.05 -1.13
C ALA A 52 6.38 -14.03 -1.28
N ALA A 53 6.13 -15.21 -1.86
CA ALA A 53 7.13 -16.25 -2.04
C ALA A 53 8.10 -15.99 -3.22
N GLY A 54 8.17 -14.75 -3.71
CA GLY A 54 8.85 -14.33 -4.93
C GLY A 54 7.89 -13.83 -6.01
N TRP A 55 8.44 -13.14 -7.02
CA TRP A 55 7.71 -12.55 -8.15
C TRP A 55 6.94 -13.62 -8.96
N LEU A 56 7.60 -14.73 -9.33
CA LEU A 56 6.99 -15.81 -10.14
C LEU A 56 6.10 -16.77 -9.34
N SER A 57 6.20 -16.78 -8.01
CA SER A 57 5.43 -17.73 -7.22
C SER A 57 3.95 -17.40 -7.26
N ARG A 58 3.09 -18.41 -7.46
CA ARG A 58 1.63 -18.25 -7.34
C ARG A 58 1.13 -18.29 -5.90
N LYS A 59 2.04 -18.38 -4.91
CA LYS A 59 1.70 -18.58 -3.50
C LYS A 59 2.21 -17.46 -2.59
N ILE A 60 1.53 -17.26 -1.47
CA ILE A 60 1.98 -16.46 -0.33
C ILE A 60 2.47 -17.42 0.73
N VAL A 61 3.58 -17.07 1.37
CA VAL A 61 4.16 -17.84 2.46
C VAL A 61 3.78 -17.18 3.77
N ILE A 62 3.10 -17.94 4.61
CA ILE A 62 2.70 -17.58 5.96
C ILE A 62 3.55 -18.41 6.90
N LYS A 63 4.37 -17.75 7.71
CA LYS A 63 5.08 -18.39 8.82
C LYS A 63 4.25 -18.19 10.07
N LYS A 64 3.90 -19.27 10.75
CA LYS A 64 3.18 -19.23 12.03
C LYS A 64 4.13 -19.07 13.22
N GLN A 65 3.58 -18.80 14.39
CA GLN A 65 4.35 -18.66 15.64
C GLN A 65 5.04 -19.96 16.04
N ASP A 66 4.37 -21.10 15.84
CA ASP A 66 4.90 -22.47 16.06
C ASP A 66 6.03 -22.85 15.08
N GLY A 67 6.38 -21.98 14.14
CA GLY A 67 7.41 -22.21 13.13
C GLY A 67 6.92 -22.90 11.86
N SER A 68 5.68 -23.42 11.84
CA SER A 68 5.08 -24.04 10.67
C SER A 68 4.90 -23.05 9.53
N VAL A 69 4.87 -23.57 8.30
CA VAL A 69 4.79 -22.76 7.08
C VAL A 69 3.57 -23.18 6.27
N VAL A 70 2.61 -22.27 6.15
CA VAL A 70 1.44 -22.44 5.30
C VAL A 70 1.66 -21.69 3.99
N ARG A 71 1.29 -22.31 2.87
CA ARG A 71 1.34 -21.68 1.55
C ARG A 71 -0.06 -21.58 0.98
N ILE A 72 -0.56 -20.36 0.83
CA ILE A 72 -1.88 -20.13 0.24
C ILE A 72 -1.74 -19.60 -1.19
N PRO A 73 -2.69 -19.91 -2.09
CA PRO A 73 -2.73 -19.30 -3.41
C PRO A 73 -2.85 -17.76 -3.34
N LYS A 74 -2.10 -17.04 -4.17
CA LYS A 74 -2.19 -15.56 -4.26
C LYS A 74 -3.57 -15.10 -4.75
N ASN A 75 -4.25 -15.91 -5.56
CA ASN A 75 -5.52 -15.53 -6.18
C ASN A 75 -6.71 -15.50 -5.20
N THR A 76 -6.59 -16.13 -4.04
CA THR A 76 -7.63 -16.15 -3.01
C THR A 76 -7.54 -15.00 -2.02
N VAL A 77 -6.59 -14.08 -2.21
CA VAL A 77 -6.42 -12.93 -1.32
C VAL A 77 -6.44 -11.62 -2.09
N TRP A 78 -6.97 -10.60 -1.44
CA TRP A 78 -6.85 -9.22 -1.87
C TRP A 78 -5.50 -8.63 -1.47
N GLY A 79 -5.01 -8.95 -0.28
CA GLY A 79 -3.78 -8.38 0.25
C GLY A 79 -3.35 -9.00 1.58
N TYR A 80 -2.38 -8.37 2.23
CA TYR A 80 -2.00 -8.69 3.61
C TYR A 80 -1.42 -7.47 4.32
N SER A 81 -1.43 -7.47 5.65
CA SER A 81 -0.60 -6.59 6.47
C SER A 81 0.63 -7.34 6.97
N ASP A 82 1.80 -6.69 6.91
CA ASP A 82 3.03 -7.28 7.43
C ASP A 82 3.15 -7.09 8.96
N LYS A 83 4.25 -7.59 9.53
CA LYS A 83 4.55 -7.48 10.97
C LYS A 83 4.62 -6.05 11.48
N ASN A 84 4.83 -5.06 10.60
CA ASN A 84 4.91 -3.65 10.92
C ASN A 84 3.58 -2.93 10.67
N GLY A 85 2.51 -3.67 10.33
CA GLY A 85 1.20 -3.11 9.98
C GLY A 85 1.15 -2.46 8.60
N LYS A 86 2.19 -2.62 7.76
CA LYS A 86 2.15 -2.11 6.38
C LYS A 86 1.22 -2.96 5.55
N VAL A 87 0.36 -2.31 4.79
CA VAL A 87 -0.61 -2.98 3.92
C VAL A 87 -0.01 -3.21 2.54
N TRP A 88 -0.18 -4.43 2.03
CA TRP A 88 0.27 -4.86 0.72
C TRP A 88 -0.94 -5.34 -0.08
N ARG A 89 -1.32 -4.59 -1.12
CA ARG A 89 -2.40 -4.96 -2.05
C ARG A 89 -1.84 -5.86 -3.14
N ARG A 90 -2.50 -6.98 -3.39
CA ARG A 90 -2.25 -7.77 -4.59
C ARG A 90 -2.87 -7.08 -5.79
N TYR A 91 -2.09 -6.92 -6.85
CA TYR A 91 -2.62 -6.55 -8.15
C TYR A 91 -1.88 -7.33 -9.24
N ARG A 92 -2.66 -8.03 -10.08
CA ARG A 92 -2.13 -9.00 -11.06
C ARG A 92 -1.25 -10.07 -10.37
N ALA A 93 0.06 -10.06 -10.63
CA ALA A 93 1.00 -11.06 -10.14
C ALA A 93 1.85 -10.59 -8.93
N THR A 94 1.81 -9.30 -8.60
CA THR A 94 2.69 -8.69 -7.60
C THR A 94 1.91 -8.03 -6.46
N PHE A 95 2.64 -7.65 -5.41
CA PHE A 95 2.13 -6.94 -4.26
C PHE A 95 2.68 -5.51 -4.24
N TYR A 96 1.78 -4.57 -4.05
CA TYR A 96 2.07 -3.14 -3.98
C TYR A 96 1.85 -2.67 -2.56
N GLN A 97 2.83 -1.98 -1.97
CA GLN A 97 2.64 -1.40 -0.63
C GLN A 97 1.64 -0.24 -0.76
N VAL A 98 0.54 -0.28 -0.02
CA VAL A 98 -0.38 0.86 0.10
C VAL A 98 0.29 1.91 0.99
N ILE A 99 0.48 3.10 0.45
CA ILE A 99 1.12 4.20 1.17
C ILE A 99 0.06 5.17 1.68
N ARG A 100 -0.91 5.51 0.83
CA ARG A 100 -1.90 6.55 1.13
C ARG A 100 -3.24 6.22 0.49
N ILE A 101 -4.32 6.54 1.19
CA ILE A 101 -5.69 6.55 0.65
C ILE A 101 -6.20 7.98 0.81
N ALA A 102 -6.45 8.67 -0.30
CA ALA A 102 -6.96 10.04 -0.32
C ALA A 102 -7.90 10.23 -1.52
N ASP A 103 -7.64 11.22 -2.37
CA ASP A 103 -8.33 11.40 -3.65
C ASP A 103 -8.04 10.26 -4.64
N VAL A 104 -6.88 9.63 -4.49
CA VAL A 104 -6.46 8.37 -5.11
C VAL A 104 -5.83 7.47 -4.05
N VAL A 105 -5.69 6.19 -4.36
CA VAL A 105 -4.83 5.29 -3.60
C VAL A 105 -3.42 5.35 -4.19
N GLU A 106 -2.43 5.65 -3.34
CA GLU A 106 -1.02 5.67 -3.71
C GLU A 106 -0.32 4.40 -3.24
N TYR A 107 0.53 3.86 -4.12
CA TYR A 107 1.27 2.64 -3.88
C TYR A 107 2.75 2.82 -4.13
N GLN A 108 3.58 2.01 -3.47
CA GLN A 108 4.98 1.81 -3.82
C GLN A 108 5.24 0.40 -4.33
N ASP A 109 6.10 0.32 -5.34
CA ASP A 109 6.68 -0.91 -5.89
C ASP A 109 8.18 -0.72 -6.07
N VAL A 110 8.94 -1.82 -6.05
CA VAL A 110 10.37 -1.82 -6.34
C VAL A 110 10.57 -2.51 -7.68
N VAL A 111 10.97 -1.74 -8.68
CA VAL A 111 11.25 -2.24 -10.02
C VAL A 111 12.75 -2.29 -10.28
N ALA A 112 13.21 -3.33 -10.96
CA ALA A 112 14.57 -3.39 -11.47
C ALA A 112 14.62 -2.68 -12.84
N GLN A 113 15.51 -1.70 -12.99
CA GLN A 113 15.74 -1.01 -14.24
C GLN A 113 17.19 -1.18 -14.67
N THR A 114 17.39 -1.66 -15.90
CA THR A 114 18.70 -1.86 -16.49
C THR A 114 19.05 -0.68 -17.38
N TYR A 115 20.23 -0.12 -17.16
CA TYR A 115 20.82 0.97 -17.94
C TYR A 115 22.09 0.49 -18.62
N ALA A 116 22.43 1.07 -19.76
CA ALA A 116 23.75 0.88 -20.36
C ALA A 116 24.69 1.99 -19.84
N VAL A 117 25.76 1.62 -19.15
CA VAL A 117 26.82 2.55 -18.71
C VAL A 117 28.12 2.07 -19.34
N ASN A 118 28.73 2.89 -20.19
CA ASN A 118 29.93 2.53 -20.96
C ASN A 118 29.79 1.22 -21.75
N GLY A 119 28.59 0.98 -22.33
CA GLY A 119 28.30 -0.24 -23.09
C GLY A 119 28.04 -1.49 -22.24
N GLN A 120 28.14 -1.42 -20.92
CA GLN A 120 27.87 -2.54 -20.01
C GLN A 120 26.48 -2.40 -19.36
N PRO A 121 25.70 -3.50 -19.25
CA PRO A 121 24.40 -3.47 -18.59
C PRO A 121 24.58 -3.35 -17.08
N TYR A 122 23.92 -2.36 -16.48
CA TYR A 122 23.90 -2.11 -15.04
C TYR A 122 22.46 -2.04 -14.55
N THR A 123 22.09 -2.91 -13.61
CA THR A 123 20.71 -3.00 -13.08
C THR A 123 20.63 -2.37 -11.70
N VAL A 124 19.72 -1.40 -11.54
CA VAL A 124 19.41 -0.77 -10.25
C VAL A 124 17.97 -1.04 -9.85
N GLN A 125 17.72 -1.10 -8.54
CA GLN A 125 16.37 -1.13 -7.98
C GLN A 125 15.87 0.29 -7.76
N GLN A 126 14.69 0.59 -8.25
CA GLN A 126 14.04 1.89 -8.09
C GLN A 126 12.68 1.72 -7.42
N THR A 127 12.42 2.57 -6.43
CA THR A 127 11.09 2.68 -5.84
C THR A 127 10.23 3.55 -6.74
N VAL A 128 9.13 3.01 -7.25
CA VAL A 128 8.19 3.75 -8.12
C VAL A 128 6.85 3.90 -7.42
N THR A 129 6.28 5.10 -7.52
CA THR A 129 4.92 5.38 -7.05
C THR A 129 3.90 5.03 -8.13
N ARG A 130 2.83 4.35 -7.73
CA ARG A 130 1.69 4.00 -8.59
C ARG A 130 0.38 4.50 -7.97
N TYR A 131 -0.69 4.53 -8.77
CA TYR A 131 -1.96 5.14 -8.38
C TYR A 131 -3.16 4.31 -8.81
N SER A 132 -4.22 4.24 -8.02
CA SER A 132 -5.55 3.78 -8.45
C SER A 132 -6.63 4.71 -7.91
N ARG A 133 -7.84 4.64 -8.49
CA ARG A 133 -8.97 5.46 -8.04
C ARG A 133 -9.46 5.00 -6.68
N THR A 134 -9.67 3.69 -6.54
CA THR A 134 -10.11 3.03 -5.31
C THR A 134 -9.17 1.87 -4.98
N LEU A 135 -9.39 1.23 -3.83
CA LEU A 135 -8.64 0.04 -3.41
C LEU A 135 -8.88 -1.18 -4.31
N ASP A 136 -9.91 -1.15 -5.16
CA ASP A 136 -10.28 -2.26 -6.04
C ASP A 136 -10.09 -1.93 -7.52
N SER A 137 -9.95 -0.64 -7.87
CA SER A 137 -9.72 -0.22 -9.26
C SER A 137 -8.29 -0.52 -9.77
N PRO A 138 -8.06 -0.54 -11.09
CA PRO A 138 -6.75 -0.81 -11.69
C PRO A 138 -5.64 0.14 -11.21
N ILE A 139 -4.41 -0.38 -11.16
CA ILE A 139 -3.21 0.41 -10.81
C ILE A 139 -2.57 0.99 -12.08
N TYR A 140 -2.30 2.29 -12.04
CA TYR A 140 -1.72 3.11 -13.11
C TYR A 140 -0.38 3.72 -12.69
N GLY A 141 0.42 4.11 -13.69
CA GLY A 141 1.70 4.81 -13.47
C GLY A 141 1.56 6.29 -13.13
N THR A 142 0.41 6.93 -13.36
CA THR A 142 0.23 8.36 -13.13
C THR A 142 -1.09 8.66 -12.41
N LYS A 143 -1.06 9.66 -11.52
CA LYS A 143 -2.23 10.13 -10.76
C LYS A 143 -3.37 10.60 -11.68
N ARG A 144 -3.04 11.36 -12.73
CA ARG A 144 -4.01 11.85 -13.72
C ARG A 144 -4.77 10.71 -14.41
N ARG A 145 -4.13 9.56 -14.63
CA ARG A 145 -4.81 8.40 -15.23
C ARG A 145 -5.73 7.72 -14.22
N ALA A 146 -5.29 7.57 -12.98
CA ALA A 146 -6.12 7.03 -11.90
C ALA A 146 -7.36 7.90 -11.61
N LEU A 147 -7.27 9.22 -11.71
CA LEU A 147 -8.42 10.11 -11.48
C LEU A 147 -9.49 10.05 -12.58
N ARG A 148 -9.12 9.64 -13.79
CA ARG A 148 -10.04 9.50 -14.94
C ARG A 148 -10.61 8.08 -15.07
N ASP A 149 -10.27 7.20 -14.15
CA ASP A 149 -10.76 5.83 -14.12
C ASP A 149 -12.18 5.81 -13.53
N GLU A 150 -13.12 5.24 -14.29
CA GLU A 150 -14.53 5.10 -13.92
C GLU A 150 -14.90 3.67 -13.50
N SER A 151 -13.92 2.76 -13.45
CA SER A 151 -14.16 1.40 -13.00
C SER A 151 -14.56 1.36 -11.51
N LYS A 152 -15.65 0.63 -11.23
CA LYS A 152 -16.16 0.37 -9.87
C LYS A 152 -15.53 -0.89 -9.29
#